data_AF-A0A968DR78-F1
#
_entry.id   AF-A0A968DR78-F1
#
_cell.length_a   1.000
_cell.length_b   1.000
_cell.length_c   1.000
_cell.angle_alpha   90.00
_cell.angle_beta   90.00
_cell.angle_gamma   90.00
#
_symmetry.space_group_name_H-M   'P 1'
#
loop_
_entity.id
_entity.type
_entity.pdbx_description
1 polymer ?
#
loop_
_entity_poly.entity_id
_entity_poly.type
_entity_poly.pdbx_seq_one_letter_code
_entity_poly.pdbx_strand_id
1 'polypeptide(L)' 'MYQERSWELSYELKRWFDLVQRGEDYFISQFQTFDPLAGNLGNLVPSRMRLPIPAEEIQKNPALTQNPGY' A
#
# COMPACT_ATOMS: atom_id res chain seq x y z
N MET A 1 18.43 -3.08 -10.92
CA MET A 1 18.19 -1.71 -10.39
C MET A 1 17.20 -1.69 -9.22
N TYR A 2 16.04 -2.36 -9.29
CA TYR A 2 15.05 -2.34 -8.18
C TYR A 2 15.41 -3.19 -6.96
N GLN A 3 16.15 -4.26 -7.17
CA GLN A 3 16.64 -5.11 -6.08
C GLN A 3 17.72 -4.38 -5.27
N GLU A 4 18.68 -3.74 -5.95
CA GLU A 4 19.70 -2.88 -5.32
C GLU A 4 19.09 -1.85 -4.37
N ARG A 5 18.06 -1.11 -4.83
CA ARG A 5 17.38 -0.13 -3.97
C ARG A 5 16.76 -0.75 -2.72
N SER A 6 16.22 -1.96 -2.82
CA SER A 6 15.66 -2.67 -1.66
C SER A 6 16.72 -3.13 -0.67
N TRP A 7 17.93 -3.40 -1.13
CA TRP A 7 19.07 -3.77 -0.29
C TRP A 7 19.71 -2.54 0.34
N GLU A 8 20.02 -1.54 -0.48
CA GLU A 8 20.64 -0.28 -0.09
C GLU A 8 19.78 0.49 0.93
N LEU A 9 18.48 0.61 0.68
CA LEU A 9 17.55 1.39 1.51
C LEU A 9 16.71 0.52 2.45
N SER A 10 17.24 -0.65 2.83
CA SER A 10 16.55 -1.56 3.75
C SER A 10 16.33 -0.89 5.11
N TYR A 11 15.16 -1.13 5.72
CA TYR A 11 14.77 -0.55 7.02
C TYR A 11 14.63 0.99 7.09
N GLU A 12 14.65 1.70 5.95
CA GLU A 12 14.50 3.17 5.92
C GLU A 12 13.08 3.67 5.56
N LEU A 13 12.05 2.85 5.74
CA LEU A 13 10.65 3.18 5.39
C LEU A 13 10.42 3.52 3.90
N LYS A 14 11.36 3.20 2.99
CA LYS A 14 11.22 3.46 1.54
C LYS A 14 10.43 2.38 0.82
N ARG A 15 10.56 1.12 1.29
CA ARG A 15 10.01 -0.05 0.59
C ARG A 15 8.52 0.06 0.32
N TRP A 16 7.73 0.54 1.27
CA TRP A 16 6.28 0.72 1.09
C TRP A 16 5.95 1.64 -0.08
N PHE A 17 6.54 2.83 -0.12
CA PHE A 17 6.31 3.81 -1.19
C PHE A 17 6.82 3.30 -2.54
N ASP A 18 7.96 2.61 -2.57
CA ASP A 18 8.49 2.00 -3.78
C ASP A 18 7.54 0.94 -4.37
N LEU A 19 6.83 0.19 -3.53
CA LEU A 19 5.81 -0.78 -3.96
C LEU A 19 4.57 -0.05 -4.49
N VAL A 20 4.05 0.92 -3.73
CA VAL A 20 2.81 1.64 -4.07
C VAL A 20 2.93 2.42 -5.38
N GLN A 21 4.07 3.08 -5.61
CA GLN A 21 4.31 3.87 -6.82
C GLN A 21 4.24 3.04 -8.11
N ARG A 22 4.53 1.74 -8.04
CA ARG A 22 4.61 0.85 -9.21
C ARG A 22 3.27 0.24 -9.61
N GLY A 23 2.23 0.49 -8.83
CA GLY A 23 0.88 0.02 -9.11
C GLY A 23 0.50 -1.27 -8.38
N GLU A 24 -0.79 -1.57 -8.49
CA GLU A 24 -1.49 -2.63 -7.74
C GLU A 24 -0.93 -4.02 -8.01
N ASP A 25 -0.78 -4.40 -9.28
CA ASP A 25 -0.28 -5.73 -9.67
C ASP A 25 1.13 -5.98 -9.10
N TYR A 26 1.99 -4.97 -9.12
CA TYR A 26 3.33 -5.07 -8.56
C TYR A 26 3.29 -5.16 -7.04
N PHE A 27 2.48 -4.34 -6.38
CA PHE A 27 2.29 -4.41 -4.93
C PHE A 27 1.84 -5.82 -4.50
N ILE A 28 0.76 -6.34 -5.08
CA ILE A 28 0.18 -7.64 -4.73
C ILE A 28 1.17 -8.78 -5.01
N SER A 29 1.79 -8.81 -6.20
CA SER A 29 2.73 -9.87 -6.57
C SER A 29 3.96 -9.92 -5.66
N GLN A 30 4.45 -8.77 -5.19
CA GLN A 30 5.56 -8.73 -4.25
C GLN A 30 5.18 -9.35 -2.91
N PHE A 31 4.00 -9.07 -2.35
CA PHE A 31 3.55 -9.74 -1.12
C PHE A 31 3.42 -11.26 -1.30
N GLN A 32 2.80 -11.72 -2.38
CA GLN A 32 2.64 -13.15 -2.67
C GLN A 32 3.98 -13.88 -2.89
N THR A 33 5.00 -13.18 -3.42
CA THR A 33 6.34 -13.74 -3.63
C THR A 33 7.04 -14.06 -2.31
N PHE A 34 6.91 -13.17 -1.31
CA PHE A 34 7.56 -13.34 0.00
C PHE A 34 6.71 -14.12 1.01
N ASP A 35 5.40 -14.05 0.89
CA ASP A 35 4.44 -14.81 1.69
C ASP A 35 3.34 -15.39 0.79
N PRO A 36 3.49 -16.65 0.35
CA PRO A 36 2.49 -17.34 -0.46
C PRO A 36 1.10 -17.43 0.18
N LEU A 37 0.99 -17.26 1.50
CA LEU A 37 -0.27 -17.30 2.23
C LEU A 37 -0.92 -15.91 2.34
N ALA A 38 -0.22 -14.83 1.97
CA ALA A 38 -0.73 -13.46 2.09
C ALA A 38 -2.05 -13.23 1.34
N GLY A 39 -2.25 -13.92 0.21
CA GLY A 39 -3.50 -13.87 -0.55
C GLY A 39 -4.67 -14.55 0.15
N ASN A 40 -4.43 -15.52 1.03
CA ASN A 40 -5.46 -16.31 1.70
C ASN A 40 -6.09 -15.57 2.88
N LEU A 41 -5.44 -14.53 3.39
CA LEU A 41 -5.91 -13.74 4.54
C LEU A 41 -6.96 -12.70 4.15
N GLY A 42 -7.26 -12.52 2.86
CA GLY A 42 -8.25 -11.55 2.36
C GLY A 42 -7.87 -10.07 2.57
N ASN A 43 -6.73 -9.79 3.20
CA ASN A 43 -6.28 -8.45 3.55
C ASN A 43 -5.36 -7.81 2.50
N LEU A 44 -4.91 -8.57 1.50
CA LEU A 44 -4.11 -8.07 0.39
C LEU A 44 -5.04 -7.52 -0.71
N VAL A 45 -5.54 -6.30 -0.49
CA VAL A 45 -6.49 -5.62 -1.38
C VAL A 45 -5.98 -4.24 -1.80
N PRO A 46 -6.45 -3.70 -2.95
CA PRO A 46 -5.89 -2.46 -3.52
C PRO A 46 -6.06 -1.22 -2.64
N SER A 47 -7.13 -1.17 -1.84
CA SER A 47 -7.37 -0.06 -0.91
C SER A 47 -6.23 0.09 0.10
N ARG A 48 -5.54 -1.00 0.48
CA ARG A 48 -4.40 -0.98 1.40
C ARG A 48 -3.19 -0.20 0.87
N MET A 49 -3.15 0.18 -0.40
CA MET A 49 -2.08 1.03 -0.95
C MET A 49 -2.16 2.48 -0.50
N ARG A 50 -3.30 2.91 0.08
CA ARG A 50 -3.52 4.26 0.60
C ARG A 50 -3.98 4.18 2.04
N LEU A 51 -3.64 5.18 2.85
CA LEU A 51 -4.23 5.28 4.19
C LEU A 51 -5.61 5.93 4.10
N PRO A 52 -6.56 5.59 4.98
CA PRO A 52 -7.83 6.29 5.04
C PRO A 52 -7.61 7.74 5.46
N ILE A 53 -8.39 8.65 4.88
CA ILE A 53 -8.52 10.00 5.39
C ILE A 53 -9.22 9.90 6.76
N PRO A 54 -8.72 10.57 7.81
CA PRO A 54 -9.36 10.54 9.13
C PRO A 54 -10.83 10.98 9.06
N ALA A 55 -11.70 10.25 9.76
CA ALA A 55 -13.15 10.52 9.73
C ALA A 55 -13.49 11.95 10.20
N GLU A 56 -12.74 12.49 11.17
CA GLU A 56 -12.91 13.86 11.65
C GLU A 56 -12.68 14.89 10.54
N GLU A 57 -11.70 14.68 9.65
CA GLU A 57 -11.41 15.60 8.55
C GLU A 57 -12.52 15.59 7.50
N ILE A 58 -13.13 14.42 7.24
CA ILE A 58 -14.30 14.29 6.36
C ILE A 58 -15.51 14.99 6.98
N GLN A 59 -15.73 14.84 8.30
CA GLN A 59 -16.84 15.51 8.98
C GLN A 59 -16.68 17.03 9.01
N LYS A 60 -15.45 17.53 9.16
CA LYS A 60 -15.14 18.98 9.15
C LYS A 60 -15.38 19.61 7.78
N ASN A 61 -15.09 18.89 6.70
CA ASN A 61 -15.26 19.38 5.33
C ASN A 61 -16.16 18.43 4.50
N PRO A 62 -17.47 18.70 4.40
CA PRO A 62 -18.40 17.86 3.64
C PRO A 62 -18.08 17.74 2.14
N ALA A 63 -17.23 18.62 1.58
CA ALA A 63 -16.77 18.51 0.20
C ALA A 63 -15.60 17.52 0.03
N LEU A 64 -14.99 17.05 1.13
CA LEU A 64 -13.91 16.07 1.12
C LEU A 64 -14.49 14.65 1.08
N THR A 65 -14.15 13.89 0.04
CA THR A 65 -14.55 12.48 -0.11
C THR A 65 -13.44 11.53 0.33
N GLN A 66 -13.81 10.36 0.83
CA GLN A 66 -12.87 9.31 1.23
C GLN A 66 -12.12 8.70 0.02
N ASN A 67 -10.93 8.14 0.28
CA ASN A 67 -10.19 7.31 -0.66
C ASN A 67 -10.99 6.05 -1.04
N PRO A 68 -10.91 5.56 -2.30
CA PRO A 68 -11.62 4.36 -2.73
C PRO A 68 -11.34 3.15 -1.84
N GLY A 69 -12.41 2.47 -1.39
CA GLY A 69 -12.33 1.25 -0.57
C GLY A 69 -12.21 1.47 0.94
N TYR A 70 -12.46 2.70 1.42
CA TYR A 70 -12.59 3.07 2.83
C TYR A 70 -13.92 3.74 3.13
#